data_AF-A0A3D2NNQ0-F1
#
_entry.id   AF-A0A3D2NNQ0-F1
#
_cell.length_a   1.000
_cell.length_b   1.000
_cell.length_c   1.000
_cell.angle_alpha   90.00
_cell.angle_beta   90.00
_cell.angle_gamma   90.00
#
_symmetry.space_group_name_H-M   'P 1'
#
loop_
_entity.id
_entity.type
_entity.pdbx_description
1 polymer ?
#
loop_
_entity_poly.entity_id
_entity_poly.type
_entity_poly.pdbx_seq_one_letter_code
_entity_poly.pdbx_strand_id
1 'polypeptide(L)'
;LTMDIAPGYDHITSAIGAAMIGWFGTAMLCYVTPKEHLGLPNKADVKEGIITYKIAAHAADLAKGHPGAQVRDNALSKARFEFRWDDQFNLG
;
A
#
# COMPACT_ATOMS: atom_id res chain seq x y z
N LEU A 1 11.81 -7.93 -2.94
CA LEU A 1 11.67 -7.09 -4.15
C LEU A 1 11.38 -8.03 -5.32
N THR A 2 10.61 -7.63 -6.32
CA THR A 2 10.31 -8.50 -7.48
C THR A 2 11.27 -8.33 -8.66
N MET A 3 12.04 -7.24 -8.67
CA MET A 3 13.11 -6.96 -9.61
C MET A 3 14.13 -6.00 -8.98
N ASP A 4 15.32 -5.91 -9.58
CA ASP A 4 16.47 -5.19 -9.01
C ASP A 4 16.90 -3.94 -9.81
N ILE A 5 16.22 -3.62 -10.90
CA ILE A 5 16.65 -2.60 -11.87
C ILE A 5 16.03 -1.21 -11.65
N ALA A 6 15.42 -0.96 -10.49
CA ALA A 6 14.75 0.32 -10.20
C ALA A 6 15.13 0.90 -8.82
N PRO A 7 16.43 1.10 -8.53
CA PRO A 7 16.84 1.76 -7.30
C PRO A 7 16.23 3.16 -7.21
N GLY A 8 15.78 3.56 -6.02
CA GLY A 8 14.94 4.75 -5.83
C GLY A 8 13.44 4.46 -5.83
N TYR A 9 13.03 3.30 -6.37
CA TYR A 9 11.64 2.86 -6.49
C TYR A 9 11.40 1.50 -5.84
N ASP A 10 12.30 1.06 -4.96
CA ASP A 10 12.22 -0.27 -4.35
C ASP A 10 11.00 -0.46 -3.46
N HIS A 11 10.44 0.61 -2.90
CA HIS A 11 9.13 0.58 -2.25
C HIS A 11 8.02 0.09 -3.21
N ILE A 12 8.09 0.40 -4.51
CA ILE A 12 7.16 -0.09 -5.55
C ILE A 12 7.48 -1.54 -5.91
N THR A 13 8.76 -1.85 -6.19
CA THR A 13 9.18 -3.21 -6.59
C THR A 13 8.87 -4.21 -5.49
N SER A 14 9.01 -3.82 -4.23
CA SER A 14 8.69 -4.65 -3.07
C SER A 14 7.19 -4.73 -2.82
N ALA A 15 6.42 -3.65 -3.02
CA ALA A 15 4.97 -3.63 -2.77
C ALA A 15 4.21 -4.63 -3.63
N ILE A 16 4.64 -4.86 -4.88
CA ILE A 16 4.06 -5.89 -5.76
C ILE A 16 4.17 -7.26 -5.09
N GLY A 17 5.38 -7.64 -4.67
CA GLY A 17 5.62 -8.92 -3.99
C GLY A 17 4.95 -8.97 -2.62
N ALA A 18 4.92 -7.85 -1.90
CA ALA A 18 4.32 -7.74 -0.57
C ALA A 18 2.80 -7.96 -0.61
N ALA A 19 2.09 -7.38 -1.59
CA ALA A 19 0.66 -7.61 -1.80
C ALA A 19 0.38 -9.07 -2.17
N MET A 20 1.18 -9.66 -3.08
CA MET A 20 1.04 -11.08 -3.47
C MET A 20 1.26 -12.03 -2.29
N ILE A 21 2.37 -11.87 -1.57
CA ILE A 21 2.70 -12.79 -0.47
C ILE A 21 1.84 -12.54 0.77
N GLY A 22 1.34 -11.31 0.95
CA GLY A 22 0.31 -10.97 1.92
C GLY A 22 -1.00 -11.69 1.61
N TRP A 23 -1.43 -11.69 0.34
CA TRP A 23 -2.60 -12.45 -0.11
C TRP A 23 -2.42 -13.95 0.16
N PHE A 24 -1.23 -14.49 -0.09
CA PHE A 24 -0.89 -15.89 0.17
C PHE A 24 -0.70 -16.24 1.66
N GLY A 25 -0.87 -15.29 2.58
CA GLY A 25 -0.98 -15.55 4.02
C GLY A 25 0.17 -15.03 4.89
N THR A 26 1.06 -14.20 4.35
CA THR A 26 2.06 -13.51 5.18
C THR A 26 1.36 -12.58 6.18
N ALA A 27 1.66 -12.75 7.47
CA ALA A 27 0.98 -12.03 8.55
C ALA A 27 1.54 -10.62 8.83
N MET A 28 2.80 -10.36 8.46
CA MET A 28 3.45 -9.07 8.67
C MET A 28 4.37 -8.73 7.49
N LEU A 29 4.24 -7.51 6.96
CA LEU A 29 5.06 -7.00 5.87
C LEU A 29 6.00 -5.93 6.41
N CYS A 30 7.32 -6.17 6.37
CA CYS A 30 8.30 -5.13 6.65
C CYS A 30 8.37 -4.16 5.46
N TYR A 31 8.17 -2.86 5.72
CA TYR A 31 8.20 -1.84 4.69
C TYR A 31 9.58 -1.62 4.08
N VAL A 32 9.59 -1.09 2.86
CA VAL A 32 10.76 -0.67 2.11
C VAL A 32 10.55 0.79 1.71
N THR A 33 11.58 1.61 1.84
CA THR A 33 11.51 3.04 1.50
C THR A 33 12.05 3.29 0.08
N PRO A 34 11.79 4.46 -0.54
CA PRO A 34 12.46 4.85 -1.78
C PRO A 34 13.99 4.86 -1.69
N LYS A 35 14.56 5.05 -0.50
CA LYS A 35 16.01 5.11 -0.27
C LYS A 35 16.67 3.76 -0.03
N GLU A 36 15.92 2.66 -0.10
CA GLU A 36 16.50 1.33 -0.05
C GLU A 36 17.64 1.21 -1.06
N HIS A 37 18.75 0.58 -0.64
CA HIS A 37 19.99 0.46 -1.41
C HIS A 37 20.72 1.78 -1.77
N LEU A 38 20.19 2.95 -1.39
CA LEU A 38 20.76 4.26 -1.74
C LEU A 38 21.24 5.06 -0.51
N GLY A 39 20.67 4.83 0.67
CA GLY A 39 21.09 5.50 1.90
C GLY A 39 20.03 5.47 3.00
N LEU A 40 20.25 6.26 4.06
CA LEU A 40 19.29 6.38 5.15
C LEU A 40 18.07 7.19 4.71
N PRO A 41 16.84 6.74 5.02
CA PRO A 41 15.62 7.44 4.65
C PRO A 41 15.43 8.71 5.49
N ASN A 42 14.89 9.75 4.86
CA ASN A 42 14.39 10.93 5.54
C ASN A 42 12.90 10.76 5.94
N LYS A 43 12.31 11.80 6.55
CA LYS A 43 10.91 11.77 7.01
C LYS A 43 9.89 11.51 5.88
N ALA A 44 10.12 12.05 4.68
CA ALA A 44 9.26 11.84 3.53
C ALA A 44 9.37 10.39 3.03
N ASP A 45 10.59 9.87 2.91
CA ASP A 45 10.84 8.48 2.49
C ASP A 45 10.16 7.47 3.43
N VAL A 46 10.21 7.74 4.74
CA VAL A 46 9.51 6.92 5.75
C VAL A 46 8.00 6.98 5.56
N LYS A 47 7.42 8.17 5.36
CA LYS A 47 5.97 8.31 5.13
C LYS A 47 5.56 7.57 3.86
N GLU A 48 6.33 7.70 2.78
CA GLU A 48 6.05 7.04 1.51
C GLU A 48 6.06 5.52 1.69
N GLY A 49 7.11 4.94 2.26
CA GLY A 49 7.17 3.50 2.53
C GLY A 49 6.00 2.99 3.39
N ILE A 50 5.61 3.74 4.43
CA ILE A 50 4.47 3.36 5.29
C ILE A 50 3.16 3.34 4.48
N ILE A 51 2.89 4.39 3.70
CA ILE A 51 1.66 4.48 2.91
C ILE A 51 1.64 3.39 1.84
N THR A 52 2.76 3.17 1.14
CA THR A 52 2.91 2.10 0.14
C THR A 52 2.58 0.73 0.74
N TYR A 53 3.10 0.42 1.93
CA TYR A 53 2.85 -0.88 2.56
C TYR A 53 1.47 -1.01 3.20
N LYS A 54 0.85 0.09 3.65
CA LYS A 54 -0.58 0.08 4.03
C LYS A 54 -1.48 -0.24 2.83
N ILE A 55 -1.14 0.28 1.64
CA ILE A 55 -1.86 -0.05 0.40
C ILE A 55 -1.66 -1.53 0.04
N ALA A 56 -0.42 -2.03 0.08
CA ALA A 56 -0.13 -3.44 -0.22
C ALA A 56 -0.83 -4.41 0.76
N ALA A 57 -0.83 -4.08 2.06
CA ALA A 57 -1.54 -4.86 3.08
C ALA A 57 -3.05 -4.86 2.85
N HIS A 58 -3.65 -3.69 2.59
CA HIS A 58 -5.08 -3.60 2.31
C HIS A 58 -5.47 -4.34 1.02
N ALA A 59 -4.65 -4.27 -0.02
CA ALA A 59 -4.84 -5.04 -1.25
C ALA A 59 -4.81 -6.55 -0.99
N ALA A 60 -3.90 -7.03 -0.13
CA ALA A 60 -3.86 -8.41 0.32
C ALA A 60 -5.12 -8.81 1.10
N ASP A 61 -5.62 -7.94 2.00
CA ASP A 61 -6.85 -8.20 2.76
C ASP A 61 -8.09 -8.27 1.86
N LEU A 62 -8.19 -7.42 0.85
CA LEU A 62 -9.22 -7.51 -0.19
C LEU A 62 -9.15 -8.84 -0.95
N ALA A 63 -7.96 -9.23 -1.41
CA ALA A 63 -7.75 -10.47 -2.16
C ALA A 63 -8.04 -11.74 -1.32
N LYS A 64 -7.82 -11.68 0.00
CA LYS A 64 -8.20 -12.73 0.96
C LYS A 64 -9.69 -12.78 1.25
N GLY A 65 -10.45 -11.75 0.87
CA GLY A 65 -11.84 -11.60 1.30
C GLY A 65 -11.98 -11.35 2.80
N HIS A 66 -11.02 -10.65 3.42
CA HIS A 66 -11.05 -10.39 4.85
C HIS A 66 -12.33 -9.62 5.22
N PRO A 67 -13.10 -10.06 6.24
CA PRO A 67 -14.30 -9.36 6.67
C PRO A 67 -14.03 -7.88 6.94
N GLY A 68 -14.84 -7.00 6.33
CA GLY A 68 -14.73 -5.54 6.52
C GLY A 68 -13.75 -4.82 5.60
N ALA A 69 -12.81 -5.49 4.93
CA ALA A 69 -11.84 -4.83 4.06
C ALA A 69 -12.52 -4.02 2.95
N GLN A 70 -13.52 -4.63 2.29
CA GLN A 70 -14.23 -4.01 1.17
C GLN A 70 -15.14 -2.83 1.58
N VAL A 71 -15.45 -2.65 2.87
CA VAL A 71 -16.32 -1.55 3.33
C VAL A 71 -15.68 -0.19 3.05
N ARG A 72 -14.37 -0.06 3.25
CA ARG A 72 -13.64 1.20 2.99
C ARG A 72 -13.63 1.54 1.51
N ASP A 73 -13.35 0.57 0.64
CA ASP A 73 -13.35 0.74 -0.82
C ASP A 73 -14.73 1.17 -1.34
N ASN A 74 -15.79 0.51 -0.84
CA ASN A 74 -17.16 0.83 -1.23
C ASN A 74 -17.57 2.22 -0.75
N ALA A 75 -17.19 2.62 0.47
CA ALA A 75 -17.47 3.95 0.99
C ALA A 75 -16.78 5.05 0.16
N LEU A 76 -15.50 4.86 -0.19
CA LEU A 76 -14.74 5.81 -1.03
C LEU A 76 -15.30 5.84 -2.45
N SER A 77 -15.61 4.69 -3.03
CA SER A 77 -16.20 4.59 -4.37
C SER A 77 -17.58 5.26 -4.45
N LYS A 78 -18.40 5.11 -3.40
CA LYS A 78 -19.69 5.81 -3.28
C LYS A 78 -19.51 7.32 -3.15
N ALA A 79 -18.57 7.79 -2.32
CA ALA A 79 -18.26 9.22 -2.21
C ALA A 79 -17.81 9.82 -3.55
N ARG A 80 -16.98 9.08 -4.31
CA ARG A 80 -16.56 9.45 -5.66
C ARG A 80 -17.75 9.54 -6.63
N PHE A 81 -18.64 8.54 -6.63
CA PHE A 81 -19.82 8.52 -7.49
C PHE A 81 -20.79 9.67 -7.20
N GLU A 82 -20.95 10.03 -5.94
CA GLU A 82 -21.83 11.12 -5.48
C GLU A 82 -21.14 12.49 -5.47
N PHE A 83 -19.91 12.60 -5.97
CA PHE A 83 -19.09 13.82 -5.98
C PHE A 83 -18.89 14.47 -4.60
N ARG A 84 -18.90 13.66 -3.52
CA ARG A 84 -18.62 14.11 -2.15
C ARG A 84 -17.11 14.19 -1.93
N TRP A 85 -16.50 15.26 -2.42
CA TRP A 85 -15.04 15.44 -2.44
C TRP A 85 -14.38 15.36 -1.06
N ASP A 86 -14.92 16.07 -0.07
CA ASP A 86 -14.36 16.07 1.28
C ASP A 86 -14.38 14.67 1.90
N ASP A 87 -15.47 13.92 1.69
CA ASP A 87 -15.57 12.54 2.14
C ASP A 87 -14.59 11.63 1.40
N GLN A 88 -14.40 11.81 0.09
CA GLN A 88 -13.41 11.07 -0.69
C GLN A 88 -11.99 11.29 -0.16
N PHE A 89 -11.62 12.54 0.16
CA PHE A 89 -10.29 12.86 0.69
C PHE A 89 -10.08 12.32 2.11
N ASN A 90 -11.11 12.39 2.96
CA ASN A 90 -11.04 11.91 4.34
C ASN A 90 -11.03 10.38 4.46
N LEU A 91 -11.55 9.66 3.46
CA LEU A 91 -11.52 8.19 3.40
C LEU A 91 -10.21 7.61 2.83
N GLY A 92 -9.40 8.45 2.17
CA GLY A 92 -8.11 8.10 1.56
C GLY A 92 -7.01 7.69 2.54
#